data_AF-A0A9X3KRU1-F1
#
_entry.id   AF-A0A9X3KRU1-F1
#
_cell.length_a   1.000
_cell.length_b   1.000
_cell.length_c   1.000
_cell.angle_alpha   90.00
_cell.angle_beta   90.00
_cell.angle_gamma   90.00
#
_symmetry.space_group_name_H-M   'P 1'
#
loop_
_entity.id
_entity.type
_entity.pdbx_description
1 polymer ?
#
loop_
_entity_poly.entity_id
_entity_poly.type
_entity_poly.pdbx_seq_one_letter_code
_entity_poly.pdbx_strand_id
1 'polypeptide(L)'
;MSKFETSPQTATIVPDERRLEFLPILFGRSLLIIGENAVYSLMERLSPLDYRGGFWDFYEHEGKPLFLAPRSRSRFRITGEITGFQGEASAEAAGIIATLFAFSHLSFRHPSDHLSEGYGRLYAYSAEHPEASEIFQAID
;
A
#
# COMPACT_ATOMS: atom_id res chain seq x y z
N MET A 1 10.17 -32.42 -18.94
CA MET A 1 9.71 -31.75 -17.71
C MET A 1 9.69 -30.26 -18.00
N SER A 2 8.52 -29.68 -18.19
CA SER A 2 8.39 -28.25 -18.51
C SER A 2 8.80 -27.45 -17.29
N LYS A 3 9.81 -26.59 -17.43
CA LYS A 3 10.14 -25.59 -16.41
C LYS A 3 8.99 -24.60 -16.40
N PHE A 4 8.21 -24.57 -15.33
CA PHE A 4 7.37 -23.42 -15.06
C PHE A 4 8.33 -22.29 -14.66
N GLU A 5 8.59 -21.38 -15.58
CA GLU A 5 9.13 -20.07 -15.24
C GLU A 5 8.02 -19.32 -14.52
N THR A 6 8.01 -19.38 -13.19
CA THR A 6 7.26 -18.45 -12.36
C THR A 6 7.95 -17.09 -12.49
N SER A 7 7.58 -16.30 -13.49
CA SER A 7 7.87 -14.87 -13.47
C SER A 7 7.19 -14.29 -12.22
N PRO A 8 7.91 -13.51 -11.38
CA PRO A 8 7.26 -12.83 -10.27
C PRO A 8 6.17 -11.93 -10.86
N GLN A 9 4.91 -12.21 -10.52
CA GLN A 9 3.80 -11.41 -10.99
C GLN A 9 3.81 -10.09 -10.23
N THR A 10 4.39 -9.06 -10.82
CA THR A 10 4.38 -7.71 -10.26
C THR A 10 2.96 -7.15 -10.26
N ALA A 11 2.64 -6.31 -9.28
CA ALA A 11 1.38 -5.59 -9.28
C ALA A 11 1.24 -4.72 -10.54
N THR A 12 0.01 -4.55 -11.01
CA THR A 12 -0.32 -3.74 -12.20
C THR A 12 -1.26 -2.61 -11.84
N ILE A 13 -1.16 -1.49 -12.56
CA ILE A 13 -2.05 -0.35 -12.36
C ILE A 13 -3.45 -0.69 -12.87
N VAL A 14 -4.44 -0.42 -12.03
CA VAL A 14 -5.86 -0.57 -12.35
C VAL A 14 -6.30 0.56 -13.28
N PRO A 15 -6.92 0.22 -14.43
CA PRO A 15 -7.40 1.22 -15.38
C PRO A 15 -8.58 2.00 -14.80
N ASP A 16 -8.78 3.23 -15.30
CA ASP A 16 -9.71 4.21 -14.70
C ASP A 16 -11.15 3.68 -14.58
N GLU A 17 -11.61 2.85 -15.53
CA GLU A 17 -12.96 2.28 -15.55
C GLU A 17 -13.22 1.35 -14.36
N ARG A 18 -12.17 0.77 -13.78
CA ARG A 18 -12.26 -0.16 -12.66
C ARG A 18 -11.94 0.48 -11.31
N ARG A 19 -11.52 1.75 -11.29
CA ARG A 19 -11.14 2.45 -10.04
C ARG A 19 -12.32 2.61 -9.07
N LEU A 20 -13.55 2.74 -9.58
CA LEU A 20 -14.75 2.92 -8.74
C LEU A 20 -15.00 1.74 -7.78
N GLU A 21 -14.74 0.51 -8.21
CA GLU A 21 -14.96 -0.69 -7.39
C GLU A 21 -13.74 -1.07 -6.54
N PHE A 22 -12.60 -0.40 -6.74
CA PHE A 22 -11.34 -0.77 -6.08
C PHE A 22 -11.40 -0.64 -4.55
N LEU A 23 -11.73 0.55 -4.03
CA LEU A 23 -11.72 0.81 -2.59
C LEU A 23 -12.76 -0.01 -1.81
N PRO A 24 -14.01 -0.18 -2.32
CA PRO A 24 -14.97 -1.09 -1.69
C PRO A 24 -14.47 -2.54 -1.58
N ILE A 25 -13.72 -3.03 -2.56
CA ILE A 25 -13.13 -4.38 -2.53
C ILE A 25 -11.92 -4.43 -1.59
N LEU A 26 -11.07 -3.39 -1.59
CA LEU A 26 -9.85 -3.36 -0.80
C LEU A 26 -10.12 -3.23 0.72
N PHE A 27 -10.96 -2.27 1.12
CA PHE A 27 -11.20 -1.95 2.53
C PHE A 27 -12.54 -2.49 3.06
N GLY A 28 -13.42 -2.93 2.17
CA GLY A 28 -14.83 -3.20 2.46
C GLY A 28 -15.71 -1.99 2.18
N ARG A 29 -16.92 -2.24 1.67
CA ARG A 29 -17.84 -1.19 1.19
C ARG A 29 -18.24 -0.17 2.27
N SER A 30 -18.28 -0.54 3.55
CA SER A 30 -18.57 0.40 4.64
C SER A 30 -17.39 1.30 5.02
N LEU A 31 -16.16 0.94 4.62
CA LEU A 31 -14.94 1.62 5.03
C LEU A 31 -14.25 2.35 3.88
N LEU A 32 -14.79 2.39 2.66
CA LEU A 32 -14.08 2.94 1.48
C LEU A 32 -13.47 4.33 1.73
N ILE A 33 -14.25 5.27 2.26
CA ILE A 33 -13.82 6.67 2.46
C ILE A 33 -12.88 6.76 3.65
N ILE A 34 -13.08 5.92 4.67
CA ILE A 34 -12.23 5.88 5.86
C ILE A 34 -10.85 5.30 5.49
N GLY A 35 -10.82 4.23 4.71
CA GLY A 35 -9.61 3.57 4.21
C GLY A 35 -8.77 4.49 3.35
N GLU A 36 -9.39 5.13 2.35
CA GLU A 36 -8.70 6.08 1.48
C GLU A 36 -8.08 7.23 2.26
N ASN A 37 -8.86 7.88 3.14
CA ASN A 37 -8.34 8.98 3.95
C ASN A 37 -7.22 8.52 4.89
N ALA A 38 -7.32 7.31 5.47
CA ALA A 38 -6.28 6.77 6.33
C ALA A 38 -4.95 6.62 5.56
N VAL A 39 -4.96 6.09 4.34
CA VAL A 39 -3.76 5.96 3.50
C VAL A 39 -3.14 7.33 3.23
N TYR A 40 -3.94 8.33 2.84
CA TYR A 40 -3.43 9.67 2.52
C TYR A 40 -2.87 10.38 3.75
N SER A 41 -3.56 10.32 4.89
CA SER A 41 -3.08 10.91 6.14
C SER A 41 -1.82 10.22 6.67
N LEU A 42 -1.71 8.90 6.49
CA LEU A 42 -0.50 8.17 6.86
C LEU A 42 0.67 8.54 5.96
N MET A 43 0.46 8.67 4.65
CA MET A 43 1.51 9.11 3.73
C MET A 43 2.02 10.53 4.07
N GLU A 44 1.13 11.44 4.48
CA GLU A 44 1.51 12.77 4.94
C GLU A 44 2.40 12.74 6.20
N ARG A 45 2.11 11.84 7.14
CA ARG A 45 2.92 11.65 8.34
C ARG A 45 4.23 10.93 8.05
N LEU A 46 4.22 9.97 7.15
CA LEU A 46 5.40 9.20 6.76
C LEU A 46 6.36 10.04 5.93
N SER A 47 5.87 10.99 5.11
CA SER A 47 6.71 11.81 4.25
C SER A 47 6.36 13.30 4.33
N PRO A 48 6.50 13.93 5.51
CA PRO A 48 6.06 15.31 5.73
C PRO A 48 6.89 16.34 4.95
N LEU A 49 8.05 15.96 4.43
CA LEU A 49 8.90 16.84 3.63
C LEU A 49 8.62 16.74 2.13
N ASP A 50 8.14 15.60 1.63
CA ASP A 50 7.99 15.36 0.19
C ASP A 50 6.54 15.19 -0.27
N TYR A 51 5.66 14.66 0.56
CA TYR A 51 4.26 14.46 0.22
C TYR A 51 3.43 15.72 0.48
N ARG A 52 2.64 16.13 -0.51
CA ARG A 52 1.77 17.31 -0.48
C ARG A 52 0.37 16.99 -1.00
N GLY A 53 -0.04 15.72 -0.91
CA GLY A 53 -1.22 15.22 -1.63
C GLY A 53 -0.93 14.93 -3.09
N GLY A 54 -2.00 14.85 -3.88
CA GLY A 54 -1.96 14.62 -5.32
C GLY A 54 -2.73 13.39 -5.75
N PHE A 55 -2.52 12.98 -7.00
CA PHE A 55 -3.13 11.78 -7.55
C PHE A 55 -2.44 10.50 -7.06
N TRP A 56 -3.23 9.44 -6.95
CA TRP A 56 -2.77 8.12 -6.59
C TRP A 56 -3.10 7.13 -7.70
N ASP A 57 -2.18 6.19 -7.92
CA ASP A 57 -2.40 5.02 -8.75
C ASP A 57 -2.82 3.85 -7.86
N PHE A 58 -3.67 3.01 -8.42
CA PHE A 58 -4.36 1.93 -7.76
C PHE A 58 -3.75 0.64 -8.28
N TYR A 59 -3.19 -0.18 -7.40
CA TYR A 59 -2.45 -1.37 -7.79
C TYR A 59 -3.21 -2.63 -7.44
N GLU A 60 -3.24 -3.56 -8.39
CA GLU A 60 -3.78 -4.89 -8.21
C GLU A 60 -2.73 -5.97 -8.46
N HIS A 61 -2.92 -7.12 -7.85
CA HIS A 61 -2.12 -8.31 -8.09
C HIS A 61 -3.07 -9.48 -8.32
N GLU A 62 -2.85 -10.24 -9.40
CA GLU A 62 -3.73 -11.34 -9.83
C GLU A 62 -5.21 -10.92 -9.97
N GLY A 63 -5.46 -9.70 -10.47
CA GLY A 63 -6.80 -9.16 -10.68
C GLY A 63 -7.53 -8.72 -9.40
N LYS A 64 -6.82 -8.67 -8.25
CA LYS A 64 -7.37 -8.26 -6.96
C LYS A 64 -6.72 -6.96 -6.47
N PRO A 65 -7.51 -5.96 -6.02
CA PRO A 65 -7.00 -4.76 -5.38
C PRO A 65 -6.02 -5.09 -4.25
N LEU A 66 -4.89 -4.38 -4.23
CA LEU A 66 -3.80 -4.68 -3.31
C LEU A 66 -3.32 -3.45 -2.52
N PHE A 67 -2.97 -2.35 -3.19
CA PHE A 67 -2.52 -1.12 -2.52
C PHE A 67 -2.71 0.13 -3.38
N LEU A 68 -2.46 1.30 -2.79
CA LEU A 68 -2.39 2.57 -3.52
C LEU A 68 -0.98 3.14 -3.44
N ALA A 69 -0.52 3.84 -4.48
CA ALA A 69 0.75 4.59 -4.45
C ALA A 69 0.62 6.02 -4.98
N PRO A 70 1.32 7.00 -4.38
CA PRO A 70 1.27 8.39 -4.81
C PRO A 70 1.98 8.58 -6.16
N ARG A 71 1.38 9.35 -7.07
CA ARG A 71 1.92 9.61 -8.41
C ARG A 71 2.78 10.89 -8.49
N SER A 72 2.76 11.71 -7.44
CA SER A 72 3.36 13.05 -7.47
C SER A 72 4.88 13.07 -7.60
N ARG A 73 5.58 12.01 -7.17
CA ARG A 73 7.04 11.87 -7.24
C ARG A 73 7.43 10.41 -7.43
N SER A 74 8.64 10.15 -7.90
CA SER A 74 9.18 8.79 -8.08
C SER A 74 9.74 8.17 -6.79
N ARG A 75 10.23 9.01 -5.85
CA ARG A 75 10.74 8.60 -4.55
C ARG A 75 10.30 9.56 -3.46
N PHE A 76 10.22 9.06 -2.23
CA PHE A 76 9.81 9.78 -1.03
C PHE A 76 10.77 9.50 0.12
N ARG A 77 11.15 10.54 0.87
CA ARG A 77 11.79 10.35 2.16
C ARG A 77 10.74 9.90 3.17
N ILE A 78 10.93 8.71 3.72
CA ILE A 78 10.04 8.09 4.69
C ILE A 78 10.66 8.19 6.07
N THR A 79 9.86 8.67 7.03
CA THR A 79 10.17 8.76 8.44
C THR A 79 9.13 7.96 9.23
N GLY A 80 9.55 6.81 9.77
CA GLY A 80 8.74 6.05 10.71
C GLY A 80 8.90 6.65 12.10
N GLU A 81 7.97 7.49 12.55
CA GLU A 81 8.04 8.08 13.90
C GLU A 81 8.06 7.01 15.00
N ILE A 82 7.34 5.90 14.79
CA ILE A 82 7.23 4.81 15.76
C ILE A 82 8.43 3.87 15.66
N THR A 83 8.85 3.53 14.44
CA THR A 83 9.91 2.55 14.17
C THR A 83 11.32 3.17 14.23
N GLY A 84 11.41 4.50 14.21
CA GLY A 84 12.66 5.25 14.08
C GLY A 84 13.27 5.19 12.67
N PHE A 85 12.60 4.54 11.71
CA PHE A 85 13.10 4.42 10.35
C PHE A 85 13.26 5.78 9.67
N GLN A 86 14.39 5.97 8.98
CA GLN A 86 14.64 7.12 8.12
C GLN A 86 15.31 6.62 6.84
N GLY A 87 14.62 6.75 5.71
CA GLY A 87 15.14 6.26 4.44
C GLY A 87 14.41 6.88 3.24
N GLU A 88 14.83 6.51 2.03
CA GLU A 88 14.11 6.84 0.81
C GLU A 88 13.52 5.59 0.19
N ALA A 89 12.24 5.65 -0.18
CA ALA A 89 11.54 4.56 -0.85
C ALA A 89 10.99 5.05 -2.20
N SER A 90 10.81 4.15 -3.18
CA SER A 90 10.04 4.48 -4.37
C SER A 90 8.61 4.87 -4.02
N ALA A 91 7.90 5.49 -4.97
CA ALA A 91 6.47 5.75 -4.86
C ALA A 91 5.68 4.47 -4.54
N GLU A 92 6.00 3.36 -5.21
CA GLU A 92 5.35 2.07 -5.01
C GLU A 92 5.57 1.58 -3.56
N ALA A 93 6.82 1.48 -3.12
CA ALA A 93 7.15 1.06 -1.76
C ALA A 93 6.56 1.99 -0.68
N ALA A 94 6.57 3.30 -0.89
CA ALA A 94 5.94 4.26 0.02
C ALA A 94 4.42 4.05 0.11
N GLY A 95 3.76 3.77 -1.02
CA GLY A 95 2.34 3.41 -1.08
C GLY A 95 2.02 2.11 -0.36
N ILE A 96 2.87 1.10 -0.51
CA ILE A 96 2.78 -0.18 0.22
C ILE A 96 2.87 0.06 1.72
N ILE A 97 3.88 0.80 2.19
CA ILE A 97 4.08 1.13 3.61
C ILE A 97 2.84 1.85 4.16
N ALA A 98 2.37 2.91 3.48
CA ALA A 98 1.19 3.66 3.90
C ALA A 98 -0.08 2.79 3.96
N THR A 99 -0.27 1.90 2.98
CA THR A 99 -1.42 0.99 2.93
C THR A 99 -1.37 -0.07 4.04
N LEU A 100 -0.19 -0.63 4.35
CA LEU A 100 0.00 -1.57 5.46
C LEU A 100 -0.32 -0.91 6.81
N PHE A 101 0.17 0.31 7.04
CA PHE A 101 -0.17 1.09 8.22
C PHE A 101 -1.68 1.38 8.28
N ALA A 102 -2.33 1.67 7.15
CA ALA A 102 -3.77 1.92 7.12
C ALA A 102 -4.56 0.68 7.53
N PHE A 103 -4.23 -0.50 6.98
CA PHE A 103 -4.87 -1.75 7.38
C PHE A 103 -4.68 -2.03 8.88
N SER A 104 -3.44 -1.95 9.37
CA SER A 104 -3.13 -2.16 10.79
C SER A 104 -3.92 -1.19 11.67
N HIS A 105 -3.84 0.11 11.38
CA HIS A 105 -4.53 1.17 12.13
C HIS A 105 -6.05 0.99 12.18
N LEU A 106 -6.67 0.61 11.07
CA LEU A 106 -8.11 0.45 10.98
C LEU A 106 -8.58 -0.86 11.62
N SER A 107 -7.77 -1.92 11.58
CA SER A 107 -8.12 -3.22 12.19
C SER A 107 -8.36 -3.13 13.70
N PHE A 108 -7.67 -2.22 14.40
CA PHE A 108 -7.89 -1.97 15.82
C PHE A 108 -9.19 -1.20 16.13
N ARG A 109 -9.79 -0.55 15.13
CA ARG A 109 -10.98 0.31 15.29
C ARG A 109 -12.25 -0.31 14.73
N HIS A 110 -12.10 -1.17 13.74
CA HIS A 110 -13.20 -1.76 13.01
C HIS A 110 -13.01 -3.29 12.95
N PRO A 111 -13.93 -4.08 13.53
CA PRO A 111 -13.88 -5.53 13.39
C PRO A 111 -14.27 -5.90 11.95
N SER A 112 -13.28 -6.05 11.08
CA SER A 112 -13.47 -6.37 9.66
C SER A 112 -12.35 -7.28 9.16
N ASP A 113 -12.73 -8.48 8.70
CA ASP A 113 -11.80 -9.45 8.13
C ASP A 113 -11.13 -8.94 6.85
N HIS A 114 -11.78 -8.02 6.12
CA HIS A 114 -11.21 -7.40 4.94
C HIS A 114 -9.87 -6.70 5.23
N LEU A 115 -9.73 -6.11 6.44
CA LEU A 115 -8.54 -5.36 6.82
C LEU A 115 -7.37 -6.29 7.16
N SER A 116 -7.62 -7.35 7.94
CA SER A 116 -6.59 -8.33 8.29
C SER A 116 -6.18 -9.18 7.09
N GLU A 117 -7.12 -9.60 6.26
CA GLU A 117 -6.83 -10.29 5.01
C GLU A 117 -6.09 -9.39 4.00
N GLY A 118 -6.51 -8.13 3.88
CA GLY A 118 -5.84 -7.12 3.05
C GLY A 118 -4.39 -6.91 3.49
N TYR A 119 -4.16 -6.74 4.80
CA TYR A 119 -2.82 -6.67 5.37
C TYR A 119 -1.99 -7.91 5.03
N GLY A 120 -2.52 -9.11 5.27
CA GLY A 120 -1.80 -10.36 5.02
C GLY A 120 -1.40 -10.53 3.55
N ARG A 121 -2.30 -10.21 2.61
CA ARG A 121 -1.99 -10.27 1.17
C ARG A 121 -0.90 -9.27 0.78
N LEU A 122 -1.00 -8.03 1.25
CA LEU A 122 -0.02 -6.99 0.94
C LEU A 122 1.34 -7.30 1.58
N TYR A 123 1.35 -7.76 2.84
CA TYR A 123 2.57 -8.17 3.53
C TYR A 123 3.30 -9.31 2.79
N ALA A 124 2.55 -10.32 2.32
CA ALA A 124 3.12 -11.41 1.54
C ALA A 124 3.70 -10.92 0.20
N TYR A 125 3.01 -10.02 -0.50
CA TYR A 125 3.52 -9.40 -1.72
C TYR A 125 4.80 -8.59 -1.47
N SER A 126 4.86 -7.85 -0.37
CA SER A 126 6.03 -7.04 0.01
C SER A 126 7.31 -7.86 0.21
N ALA A 127 7.20 -9.15 0.55
CA ALA A 127 8.36 -10.01 0.74
C ALA A 127 9.17 -10.24 -0.55
N GLU A 128 8.50 -10.19 -1.69
CA GLU A 128 9.10 -10.39 -3.02
C GLU A 128 9.38 -9.05 -3.73
N HIS A 129 9.09 -7.91 -3.08
CA HIS A 129 9.30 -6.59 -3.66
C HIS A 129 10.81 -6.24 -3.67
N PRO A 130 11.34 -5.57 -4.71
CA PRO A 130 12.76 -5.19 -4.77
C PRO A 130 13.25 -4.32 -3.58
N GLU A 131 12.36 -3.52 -2.99
CA GLU A 131 12.60 -2.70 -1.79
C GLU A 131 12.00 -3.34 -0.51
N ALA A 132 11.93 -4.68 -0.43
CA ALA A 132 11.38 -5.40 0.73
C ALA A 132 12.05 -5.00 2.04
N SER A 133 13.38 -4.83 2.03
CA SER A 133 14.14 -4.44 3.22
C SER A 133 13.67 -3.10 3.78
N GLU A 134 13.53 -2.08 2.93
CA GLU A 134 13.04 -0.76 3.31
C GLU A 134 11.59 -0.80 3.78
N ILE A 135 10.74 -1.59 3.09
CA ILE A 135 9.32 -1.75 3.49
C ILE A 135 9.22 -2.36 4.89
N PHE A 136 9.94 -3.44 5.16
CA PHE A 136 9.87 -4.11 6.46
C PHE A 136 10.48 -3.27 7.59
N GLN A 137 11.62 -2.61 7.35
CA GLN A 137 12.20 -1.70 8.34
C GLN A 137 11.27 -0.51 8.67
N ALA A 138 10.47 -0.06 7.70
CA ALA A 138 9.54 1.04 7.92
C ALA A 138 8.31 0.64 8.75
N ILE A 139 7.92 -0.64 8.78
CA ILE A 139 6.69 -1.12 9.44
C ILE A 139 6.92 -1.95 10.71
N ASP A 140 8.17 -2.28 11.03
CA ASP A 140 8.60 -3.02 12.23
C ASP A 140 8.33 -2.25 13.53
#